data_AF-D1BUD8-F1
#
_entry.id   AF-D1BUD8-F1
#
_cell.length_a   1.000
_cell.length_b   1.000
_cell.length_c   1.000
_cell.angle_alpha   90.00
_cell.angle_beta   90.00
_cell.angle_gamma   90.00
#
_symmetry.space_group_name_H-M   'P 1'
#
loop_
_entity.id
_entity.type
_entity.pdbx_description
1 polymer ?
#
loop_
_entity_poly.entity_id
_entity_poly.type
_entity_poly.pdbx_seq_one_letter_code
_entity_poly.pdbx_strand_id
1 'polypeptide(L)'
;MRAMLLDDPNDARAFDALAELVRRRAAESTHLEDDPLTAPGDEQTAVEQRERAADLAVWSLAEELAGHPRGWYPLLELGRLSLASDPEGAIRRLATAAERDTEGRALAAGLEILRGAGMPVEALGLGVGHWRAREHHPSVGRQLVLAALEADRPFEAKQHLANLDLYPDAAAISRLRPELEQAIAAHAEAQQPTS
;
A
#
# COMPACT_ATOMS: atom_id res chain seq x y z
N MET A 1 -1.40 -20.81 9.78
CA MET A 1 -0.96 -19.81 8.78
C MET A 1 -1.43 -20.19 7.38
N ARG A 2 -0.86 -21.20 6.70
CA ARG A 2 -1.36 -21.62 5.37
C ARG A 2 -2.86 -21.94 5.34
N ALA A 3 -3.36 -22.74 6.27
CA ALA A 3 -4.80 -23.04 6.37
C ALA A 3 -5.65 -21.80 6.65
N MET A 4 -5.10 -20.78 7.33
CA MET A 4 -5.80 -19.50 7.56
C MET A 4 -5.85 -18.68 6.28
N LEU A 5 -4.75 -18.64 5.51
CA LEU A 5 -4.68 -17.90 4.24
C LEU A 5 -5.48 -18.56 3.10
N LEU A 6 -5.77 -19.86 3.21
CA LEU A 6 -6.75 -20.52 2.34
C LEU A 6 -8.19 -20.08 2.65
N ASP A 7 -8.49 -19.74 3.90
CA ASP A 7 -9.82 -19.30 4.34
C ASP A 7 -10.00 -17.78 4.13
N ASP A 8 -9.00 -17.00 4.54
CA ASP A 8 -8.88 -15.57 4.30
C ASP A 8 -7.49 -15.21 3.74
N PRO A 9 -7.35 -15.07 2.41
CA PRO A 9 -6.08 -14.67 1.79
C PRO A 9 -5.67 -13.23 2.14
N ASN A 10 -6.52 -12.48 2.85
CA ASN A 10 -6.29 -11.09 3.24
C ASN A 10 -5.95 -10.92 4.72
N ASP A 11 -5.78 -12.01 5.47
CA ASP A 11 -5.27 -11.94 6.84
C ASP A 11 -3.79 -11.54 6.82
N ALA A 12 -3.56 -10.22 6.93
CA ALA A 12 -2.23 -9.62 6.96
C ALA A 12 -1.33 -10.25 8.03
N ARG A 13 -1.87 -10.57 9.21
CA ARG A 13 -1.07 -11.15 10.30
C ARG A 13 -0.64 -12.58 9.95
N ALA A 14 -1.54 -13.38 9.38
CA ALA A 14 -1.21 -14.71 8.94
C ALA A 14 -0.22 -14.70 7.75
N PHE A 15 -0.35 -13.71 6.87
CA PHE A 15 0.55 -13.49 5.74
C PHE A 15 1.95 -13.15 6.22
N ASP A 16 2.10 -12.09 7.02
CA ASP A 16 3.39 -11.60 7.51
C ASP A 16 4.13 -12.67 8.31
N ALA A 17 3.40 -13.38 9.17
CA ALA A 17 3.99 -14.44 9.98
C ALA A 17 4.45 -15.64 9.14
N LEU A 18 3.79 -15.93 8.02
CA LEU A 18 4.21 -16.98 7.10
C LEU A 18 5.40 -16.52 6.24
N ALA A 19 5.41 -15.28 5.75
CA ALA A 19 6.55 -14.71 5.02
C ALA A 19 7.80 -14.69 5.90
N GLU A 20 7.67 -14.32 7.17
CA GLU A 20 8.73 -14.38 8.17
C GLU A 20 9.31 -15.80 8.34
N LEU A 21 8.45 -16.82 8.38
CA LEU A 21 8.89 -18.21 8.48
C LEU A 21 9.62 -18.68 7.21
N VAL A 22 9.15 -18.28 6.03
CA VAL A 22 9.81 -18.55 4.75
C VAL A 22 11.20 -17.91 4.71
N ARG A 23 11.32 -16.65 5.14
CA ARG A 23 12.60 -15.93 5.23
C ARG A 23 13.59 -16.64 6.14
N ARG A 24 13.18 -17.04 7.36
CA ARG A 24 14.06 -17.74 8.31
C ARG A 24 14.57 -19.05 7.72
N ARG A 25 13.69 -19.82 7.09
CA ARG A 25 14.05 -21.09 6.45
C ARG A 25 15.01 -20.91 5.27
N ALA A 26 14.83 -19.86 4.48
CA ALA A 26 15.77 -19.51 3.41
C ALA A 26 17.16 -19.19 3.98
N ALA A 27 17.23 -18.37 5.04
CA ALA A 27 18.49 -18.05 5.71
C ALA A 27 19.19 -19.29 6.30
N GLU A 28 18.46 -20.19 6.96
CA GLU A 28 19.00 -21.46 7.47
C GLU A 28 19.55 -22.37 6.37
N SER A 29 18.97 -22.33 5.17
CA SER A 29 19.41 -23.14 4.03
C SER A 29 20.68 -22.58 3.38
N THR A 30 20.85 -21.25 3.38
CA THR A 30 22.07 -20.58 2.90
C THR A 30 23.27 -20.83 3.82
N HIS A 31 23.06 -21.04 5.13
CA HIS A 31 24.13 -21.40 6.07
C HIS A 31 24.65 -22.84 5.95
N LEU A 32 23.99 -23.72 5.18
CA LEU A 32 24.42 -25.11 4.96
C LEU A 32 25.45 -25.25 3.82
N GLU A 33 25.60 -24.21 3.00
CA GLU A 33 26.62 -24.10 1.97
C GLU A 33 27.62 -23.02 2.39
N ASP A 34 28.57 -23.36 3.28
CA ASP A 34 29.78 -22.56 3.47
C ASP A 34 30.59 -22.59 2.16
N ASP A 35 30.23 -21.73 1.21
CA ASP A 35 31.00 -21.46 0.01
C ASP A 35 32.31 -20.75 0.45
N PRO A 36 33.49 -21.40 0.30
CA PRO A 36 34.77 -20.83 0.70
C PRO A 36 35.19 -19.58 -0.10
N LEU A 37 34.38 -19.15 -1.09
CA LEU A 37 34.54 -17.89 -1.83
C LEU A 37 33.67 -16.74 -1.27
N THR A 38 32.88 -16.95 -0.22
CA THR A 38 32.10 -15.88 0.39
C THR A 38 33.05 -14.95 1.17
N ALA A 39 33.32 -13.78 0.62
CA ALA A 39 34.11 -12.75 1.29
C ALA A 39 33.49 -12.44 2.67
N PRO A 40 34.28 -12.18 3.72
CA PRO A 40 33.74 -11.73 5.01
C PRO A 40 33.00 -10.40 4.76
N GLY A 41 31.67 -10.49 4.68
CA GLY A 41 30.81 -9.35 4.40
C GLY A 41 30.87 -8.36 5.55
N ASP A 42 30.95 -7.08 5.22
CA ASP A 42 30.72 -6.01 6.19
C ASP A 42 29.26 -6.06 6.70
N GLU A 43 29.01 -5.44 7.86
CA GLU A 43 27.68 -5.42 8.49
C GLU A 43 26.61 -4.82 7.56
N GLN A 44 26.99 -3.87 6.71
CA GLN A 44 26.13 -3.24 5.71
C GLN A 44 25.63 -4.25 4.67
N THR A 45 26.52 -5.10 4.15
CA THR A 45 26.17 -6.16 3.20
C THR A 45 25.26 -7.23 3.83
N ALA A 46 25.42 -7.52 5.13
CA ALA A 46 24.56 -8.46 5.84
C ALA A 46 23.12 -7.94 6.03
N VAL A 47 22.96 -6.64 6.30
CA VAL A 47 21.65 -5.99 6.39
C VAL A 47 20.93 -6.03 5.04
N GLU A 48 21.61 -5.66 3.96
CA GLU A 48 21.04 -5.67 2.60
C GLU A 48 20.66 -7.08 2.12
N GLN A 49 21.43 -8.10 2.48
CA GLN A 49 21.07 -9.49 2.21
C GLN A 49 19.82 -9.91 2.98
N ARG A 50 19.68 -9.47 4.24
CA ARG A 50 18.52 -9.76 5.07
C ARG A 50 17.25 -9.12 4.53
N GLU A 51 17.34 -7.87 4.07
CA GLU A 51 16.24 -7.14 3.44
C GLU A 51 15.80 -7.82 2.14
N ARG A 52 16.76 -8.15 1.26
CA ARG A 52 16.45 -8.91 0.03
C ARG A 52 15.80 -10.26 0.30
N ALA A 53 16.27 -11.00 1.30
CA ALA A 53 15.67 -12.26 1.69
C ALA A 53 14.24 -12.08 2.23
N ALA A 54 13.97 -10.98 2.93
CA ALA A 54 12.62 -10.64 3.39
C ALA A 54 11.69 -10.32 2.21
N ASP A 55 12.13 -9.48 1.28
CA ASP A 55 11.36 -9.12 0.09
C ASP A 55 11.08 -10.33 -0.80
N LEU A 56 12.06 -11.23 -0.99
CA LEU A 56 11.87 -12.48 -1.73
C LEU A 56 10.84 -13.41 -1.07
N ALA A 57 10.85 -13.49 0.27
CA ALA A 57 9.87 -14.29 1.00
C ALA A 57 8.44 -13.74 0.85
N VAL A 58 8.29 -12.41 0.96
CA VAL A 58 7.01 -11.73 0.72
C VAL A 58 6.57 -11.93 -0.73
N TRP A 59 7.47 -11.72 -1.69
CA TRP A 59 7.19 -11.89 -3.12
C TRP A 59 6.67 -13.30 -3.42
N SER A 60 7.43 -14.32 -3.01
CA SER A 60 7.08 -15.72 -3.28
C SER A 60 5.72 -16.11 -2.69
N LEU A 61 5.44 -15.71 -1.45
CA LEU A 61 4.15 -15.99 -0.82
C LEU A 61 3.02 -15.20 -1.49
N ALA A 62 3.28 -13.95 -1.87
CA ALA A 62 2.28 -13.12 -2.52
C ALA A 62 1.93 -13.64 -3.92
N GLU A 63 2.89 -14.13 -4.70
CA GLU A 63 2.64 -14.77 -5.99
C GLU A 63 1.78 -16.03 -5.86
N GLU A 64 2.07 -16.88 -4.85
CA GLU A 64 1.27 -18.07 -4.56
C GLU A 64 -0.20 -17.70 -4.32
N LEU A 65 -0.46 -16.62 -3.57
CA LEU A 65 -1.80 -16.22 -3.16
C LEU A 65 -2.50 -15.24 -4.12
N ALA A 66 -1.78 -14.59 -5.04
CA ALA A 66 -2.35 -13.63 -5.98
C ALA A 66 -3.36 -14.26 -6.95
N GLY A 67 -3.25 -15.58 -7.20
CA GLY A 67 -4.22 -16.34 -7.97
C GLY A 67 -5.57 -16.54 -7.25
N HIS A 68 -5.64 -16.31 -5.93
CA HIS A 68 -6.86 -16.49 -5.17
C HIS A 68 -7.90 -15.40 -5.54
N PRO A 69 -9.13 -15.75 -5.98
CA PRO A 69 -10.09 -14.76 -6.49
C PRO A 69 -10.46 -13.64 -5.49
N ARG A 70 -10.41 -13.95 -4.20
CA ARG A 70 -10.69 -12.99 -3.10
C ARG A 70 -9.44 -12.34 -2.50
N GLY A 71 -8.25 -12.70 -2.97
CA GLY A 71 -6.98 -12.21 -2.44
C GLY A 71 -6.63 -10.85 -3.01
N TRP A 72 -6.87 -9.78 -2.25
CA TRP A 72 -6.42 -8.43 -2.58
C TRP A 72 -5.15 -8.05 -1.81
N TYR A 73 -4.95 -8.53 -0.59
CA TYR A 73 -3.74 -8.21 0.20
C TYR A 73 -2.43 -8.69 -0.47
N PRO A 74 -2.35 -9.93 -1.01
CA PRO A 74 -1.15 -10.36 -1.75
C PRO A 74 -0.83 -9.46 -2.96
N LEU A 75 -1.85 -8.94 -3.64
CA LEU A 75 -1.66 -8.02 -4.75
C LEU A 75 -1.12 -6.66 -4.29
N LEU A 76 -1.48 -6.20 -3.08
CA LEU A 76 -0.88 -4.99 -2.50
C LEU A 76 0.61 -5.18 -2.23
N GLU A 77 1.02 -6.32 -1.68
CA GLU A 77 2.44 -6.62 -1.43
C GLU A 77 3.23 -6.74 -2.74
N LEU A 78 2.71 -7.46 -3.74
CA LEU A 78 3.36 -7.50 -5.07
C LEU A 78 3.43 -6.11 -5.70
N GLY A 79 2.36 -5.31 -5.57
CA GLY A 79 2.35 -3.93 -6.03
C GLY A 79 3.48 -3.12 -5.39
N ARG A 80 3.55 -3.12 -4.06
CA ARG A 80 4.57 -2.41 -3.27
C ARG A 80 5.99 -2.82 -3.67
N LEU A 81 6.27 -4.12 -3.77
CA LEU A 81 7.60 -4.63 -4.15
C LEU A 81 7.97 -4.32 -5.60
N SER A 82 6.99 -4.17 -6.49
CA SER A 82 7.22 -3.90 -7.91
C SER A 82 7.46 -2.42 -8.21
N LEU A 83 7.19 -1.50 -7.29
CA LEU A 83 7.20 -0.05 -7.57
C LEU A 83 8.51 0.47 -8.18
N ALA A 84 9.66 -0.03 -7.70
CA ALA A 84 10.97 0.44 -8.18
C ALA A 84 11.37 -0.15 -9.54
N SER A 85 10.90 -1.36 -9.86
CA SER A 85 11.37 -2.15 -11.02
C SER A 85 10.34 -2.25 -12.15
N ASP A 86 9.05 -2.21 -11.83
CA ASP A 86 7.90 -2.29 -12.74
C ASP A 86 6.74 -1.43 -12.19
N PRO A 87 6.84 -0.08 -12.23
CA PRO A 87 5.80 0.81 -11.72
C PRO A 87 4.44 0.60 -12.38
N GLU A 88 4.41 0.36 -13.69
CA GLU A 88 3.15 0.12 -14.42
C GLU A 88 2.49 -1.19 -13.98
N GLY A 89 3.26 -2.27 -13.85
CA GLY A 89 2.73 -3.53 -13.33
C GLY A 89 2.39 -3.47 -11.86
N ALA A 90 3.05 -2.63 -11.07
CA ALA A 90 2.64 -2.33 -9.70
C ALA A 90 1.23 -1.72 -9.70
N ILE A 91 1.00 -0.67 -10.49
CA ILE A 91 -0.30 0.00 -10.60
C ILE A 91 -1.39 -0.97 -11.06
N ARG A 92 -1.12 -1.84 -12.06
CA ARG A 92 -2.08 -2.86 -12.50
C ARG A 92 -2.47 -3.83 -11.38
N ARG A 93 -1.50 -4.28 -10.58
CA ARG A 93 -1.75 -5.17 -9.43
C ARG A 93 -2.59 -4.45 -8.36
N LEU A 94 -2.29 -3.19 -8.06
CA LEU A 94 -3.06 -2.38 -7.12
C LEU A 94 -4.50 -2.13 -7.60
N ALA A 95 -4.70 -1.91 -8.89
CA ALA A 95 -6.05 -1.80 -9.49
C ALA A 95 -6.83 -3.12 -9.32
N THR A 96 -6.22 -4.26 -9.64
CA THR A 96 -6.86 -5.57 -9.40
C THR A 96 -7.16 -5.81 -7.92
N ALA A 97 -6.30 -5.35 -7.00
CA ALA A 97 -6.57 -5.43 -5.56
C ALA A 97 -7.82 -4.60 -5.19
N ALA A 98 -7.92 -3.38 -5.70
CA ALA A 98 -9.08 -2.49 -5.49
C ALA A 98 -10.38 -3.10 -6.05
N GLU A 99 -10.33 -3.76 -7.20
CA GLU A 99 -11.49 -4.44 -7.80
C GLU A 99 -11.98 -5.64 -6.97
N ARG A 100 -11.07 -6.34 -6.29
CA ARG A 100 -11.39 -7.52 -5.46
C ARG A 100 -11.98 -7.17 -4.09
N ASP A 101 -11.81 -5.94 -3.62
CA ASP A 101 -12.33 -5.48 -2.33
C ASP A 101 -13.42 -4.41 -2.49
N THR A 102 -14.67 -4.84 -2.34
CA THR A 102 -15.84 -3.98 -2.50
C THR A 102 -16.00 -2.93 -1.41
N GLU A 103 -15.28 -3.05 -0.29
CA GLU A 103 -15.33 -2.08 0.81
C GLU A 103 -14.30 -0.95 0.65
N GLY A 104 -13.39 -1.05 -0.31
CA GLY A 104 -12.39 -0.02 -0.62
C GLY A 104 -11.21 0.07 0.36
N ARG A 105 -11.01 -0.91 1.26
CA ARG A 105 -9.79 -1.03 2.08
C ARG A 105 -8.56 -1.24 1.21
N ALA A 106 -8.64 -2.14 0.22
CA ALA A 106 -7.54 -2.40 -0.70
C ALA A 106 -7.21 -1.15 -1.53
N LEU A 107 -8.24 -0.41 -1.96
CA LEU A 107 -8.05 0.87 -2.63
C LEU A 107 -7.33 1.88 -1.72
N ALA A 108 -7.79 2.06 -0.48
CA ALA A 108 -7.14 2.97 0.46
C ALA A 108 -5.67 2.61 0.71
N ALA A 109 -5.36 1.33 0.90
CA ALA A 109 -4.00 0.86 1.08
C ALA A 109 -3.14 1.04 -0.18
N GLY A 110 -3.68 0.77 -1.37
CA GLY A 110 -2.98 1.01 -2.64
C GLY A 110 -2.66 2.49 -2.87
N LEU A 111 -3.58 3.40 -2.50
CA LEU A 111 -3.32 4.83 -2.53
C LEU A 111 -2.19 5.24 -1.57
N GLU A 112 -2.20 4.69 -0.35
CA GLU A 112 -1.16 4.94 0.64
C GLU A 112 0.21 4.44 0.18
N ILE A 113 0.26 3.25 -0.44
CA ILE A 113 1.49 2.68 -1.04
C ILE A 113 2.05 3.62 -2.11
N LEU A 114 1.22 4.09 -3.05
CA LEU A 114 1.65 4.99 -4.13
C LEU A 114 2.12 6.35 -3.58
N ARG A 115 1.38 6.94 -2.63
CA ARG A 115 1.77 8.18 -1.97
C ARG A 115 3.10 8.03 -1.23
N GLY A 116 3.26 6.95 -0.46
CA GLY A 116 4.50 6.66 0.28
C GLY A 116 5.72 6.48 -0.62
N ALA A 117 5.50 6.13 -1.89
CA ALA A 117 6.55 6.04 -2.92
C ALA A 117 6.78 7.35 -3.69
N GLY A 118 6.14 8.46 -3.31
CA GLY A 118 6.26 9.73 -4.02
C GLY A 118 5.52 9.76 -5.36
N MET A 119 4.49 8.93 -5.53
CA MET A 119 3.67 8.82 -6.74
C MET A 119 2.22 9.32 -6.52
N PRO A 120 2.01 10.58 -6.09
CA PRO A 120 0.69 11.07 -5.73
C PRO A 120 -0.24 11.24 -6.96
N VAL A 121 0.32 11.47 -8.16
CA VAL A 121 -0.47 11.58 -9.39
C VAL A 121 -1.06 10.23 -9.79
N GLU A 122 -0.27 9.16 -9.70
CA GLU A 122 -0.70 7.79 -9.94
C GLU A 122 -1.70 7.34 -8.90
N ALA A 123 -1.52 7.74 -7.64
CA ALA A 123 -2.52 7.52 -6.58
C ALA A 123 -3.86 8.17 -6.95
N LEU A 124 -3.87 9.43 -7.39
CA LEU A 124 -5.10 10.08 -7.87
C LEU A 124 -5.74 9.34 -9.05
N GLY A 125 -4.94 8.91 -10.02
CA GLY A 125 -5.41 8.14 -11.18
C GLY A 125 -6.10 6.84 -10.77
N LEU A 126 -5.47 6.07 -9.89
CA LEU A 126 -6.04 4.84 -9.33
C LEU A 126 -7.34 5.12 -8.56
N GLY A 127 -7.32 6.11 -7.67
CA GLY A 127 -8.43 6.43 -6.79
C GLY A 127 -9.65 6.97 -7.51
N VAL A 128 -9.49 7.90 -8.45
CA VAL A 128 -10.61 8.45 -9.24
C VAL A 128 -11.30 7.37 -10.07
N GLY A 129 -10.56 6.39 -10.60
CA GLY A 129 -11.13 5.30 -11.39
C GLY A 129 -11.96 4.29 -10.59
N HIS A 130 -11.69 4.15 -9.28
CA HIS A 130 -12.24 3.05 -8.48
C HIS A 130 -13.04 3.51 -7.24
N TRP A 131 -12.95 4.77 -6.83
CA TRP A 131 -13.60 5.23 -5.61
C TRP A 131 -15.11 5.38 -5.77
N ARG A 132 -15.87 4.74 -4.87
CA ARG A 132 -17.32 4.90 -4.74
C ARG A 132 -17.65 5.54 -3.40
N ALA A 133 -17.80 6.86 -3.38
CA ALA A 133 -17.93 7.65 -2.13
C ALA A 133 -19.09 7.23 -1.21
N ARG A 134 -20.15 6.63 -1.75
CA ARG A 134 -21.30 6.12 -0.98
C ARG A 134 -21.11 4.74 -0.38
N GLU A 135 -20.16 3.96 -0.92
CA GLU A 135 -19.98 2.53 -0.61
C GLU A 135 -18.67 2.29 0.14
N HIS A 136 -17.58 2.86 -0.35
CA HIS A 136 -16.23 2.58 0.15
C HIS A 136 -15.96 3.27 1.48
N HIS A 137 -15.11 2.64 2.28
CA HIS A 137 -14.66 3.16 3.56
C HIS A 137 -14.09 4.60 3.43
N PRO A 138 -14.37 5.52 4.36
CA PRO A 138 -13.93 6.92 4.29
C PRO A 138 -12.42 7.14 4.18
N SER A 139 -11.61 6.14 4.56
CA SER A 139 -10.16 6.17 4.37
C SER A 139 -9.74 6.35 2.92
N VAL A 140 -10.53 5.89 1.93
CA VAL A 140 -10.23 6.14 0.51
C VAL A 140 -10.26 7.63 0.21
N GLY A 141 -11.31 8.33 0.65
CA GLY A 141 -11.42 9.77 0.46
C GLY A 141 -10.32 10.53 1.22
N ARG A 142 -9.97 10.09 2.43
CA ARG A 142 -8.80 10.62 3.17
C ARG A 142 -7.53 10.54 2.32
N GLN A 143 -7.23 9.37 1.76
CA GLN A 143 -6.03 9.17 0.93
C GLN A 143 -6.07 10.01 -0.36
N LEU A 144 -7.23 10.18 -0.99
CA LEU A 144 -7.41 11.04 -2.16
C LEU A 144 -7.18 12.52 -1.86
N VAL A 145 -7.68 13.02 -0.73
CA VAL A 145 -7.41 14.40 -0.29
C VAL A 145 -5.91 14.62 -0.14
N LEU A 146 -5.23 13.70 0.55
CA LEU A 146 -3.80 13.82 0.79
C LEU A 146 -2.97 13.67 -0.48
N ALA A 147 -3.32 12.73 -1.38
CA ALA A 147 -2.68 12.61 -2.70
C ALA A 147 -2.83 13.89 -3.53
N ALA A 148 -4.01 14.53 -3.48
CA ALA A 148 -4.25 15.79 -4.18
C ALA A 148 -3.38 16.92 -3.64
N LEU A 149 -3.17 17.00 -2.32
CA LEU A 149 -2.26 17.98 -1.73
C LEU A 149 -0.80 17.73 -2.13
N GLU A 150 -0.34 16.48 -2.06
CA GLU A 150 1.02 16.09 -2.48
C GLU A 150 1.29 16.31 -3.97
N ALA A 151 0.26 16.20 -4.81
CA ALA A 151 0.32 16.52 -6.24
C ALA A 151 0.16 18.02 -6.54
N ASP A 152 0.09 18.88 -5.52
CA ASP A 152 -0.12 20.33 -5.63
C ASP A 152 -1.46 20.73 -6.28
N ARG A 153 -2.52 19.97 -5.99
CA ARG A 153 -3.89 20.14 -6.54
C ARG A 153 -4.90 20.46 -5.42
N PRO A 154 -4.79 21.61 -4.73
CA PRO A 154 -5.61 21.92 -3.56
C PRO A 154 -7.11 22.07 -3.86
N PHE A 155 -7.48 22.40 -5.10
CA PHE A 155 -8.88 22.43 -5.51
C PHE A 155 -9.50 21.02 -5.53
N GLU A 156 -8.77 20.03 -6.04
CA GLU A 156 -9.22 18.63 -6.03
C GLU A 156 -9.25 18.05 -4.62
N ALA A 157 -8.29 18.41 -3.78
CA ALA A 157 -8.33 18.05 -2.35
C ALA A 157 -9.64 18.50 -1.68
N LYS A 158 -10.06 19.75 -1.92
CA LYS A 158 -11.34 20.28 -1.43
C LYS A 158 -12.55 19.53 -2.00
N GLN A 159 -12.51 19.18 -3.29
CA GLN A 159 -13.59 18.41 -3.93
C GLN A 159 -13.70 16.99 -3.35
N HIS A 160 -12.58 16.30 -3.14
CA HIS A 160 -12.56 14.97 -2.51
C HIS A 160 -13.06 15.03 -1.07
N LEU A 161 -12.67 16.06 -0.30
CA LEU A 161 -13.20 16.29 1.05
C LEU A 161 -14.73 16.51 1.04
N ALA A 162 -15.25 17.31 0.11
CA ALA A 162 -16.70 17.52 -0.01
C ALA A 162 -17.44 16.22 -0.39
N ASN A 163 -16.84 15.39 -1.26
CA ASN A 163 -17.45 14.12 -1.66
C ASN A 163 -17.57 13.10 -0.52
N LEU A 164 -16.81 13.25 0.59
CA LEU A 164 -16.98 12.41 1.78
C LEU A 164 -18.38 12.54 2.40
N ASP A 165 -19.07 13.67 2.21
CA ASP A 165 -20.43 13.86 2.71
C ASP A 165 -21.48 12.96 2.03
N LEU A 166 -21.10 12.28 0.95
CA LEU A 166 -21.94 11.26 0.31
C LEU A 166 -21.95 9.94 1.09
N TYR A 167 -21.02 9.72 2.02
CA TYR A 167 -20.94 8.49 2.80
C TYR A 167 -22.05 8.44 3.88
N PRO A 168 -22.74 7.30 4.07
CA PRO A 168 -23.91 7.25 4.97
C PRO A 168 -23.61 7.51 6.45
N ASP A 169 -22.43 7.12 6.95
CA ASP A 169 -22.04 7.32 8.35
C ASP A 169 -21.41 8.70 8.55
N ALA A 170 -22.24 9.69 8.84
CA ALA A 170 -21.81 11.05 9.12
C ALA A 170 -20.83 11.13 10.32
N ALA A 171 -20.96 10.25 11.32
CA ALA A 171 -20.09 10.26 12.50
C ALA A 171 -18.68 9.75 12.16
N ALA A 172 -18.54 8.84 11.21
CA ALA A 172 -17.23 8.48 10.64
C ALA A 172 -16.60 9.68 9.92
N ILE A 173 -17.37 10.42 9.12
CA ILE A 173 -16.86 11.59 8.39
C ILE A 173 -16.47 12.72 9.33
N SER A 174 -17.28 13.02 10.34
CA SER A 174 -16.98 14.07 11.33
C SER A 174 -15.68 13.83 12.09
N ARG A 175 -15.25 12.58 12.27
CA ARG A 175 -13.96 12.25 12.93
C ARG A 175 -12.75 12.55 12.03
N LEU A 176 -12.89 12.39 10.71
CA LEU A 176 -11.80 12.58 9.75
C LEU A 176 -11.67 14.03 9.28
N ARG A 177 -12.79 14.75 9.21
CA ARG A 177 -12.89 16.08 8.63
C ARG A 177 -11.90 17.10 9.22
N PRO A 178 -11.73 17.23 10.56
CA PRO A 178 -10.82 18.23 11.13
C PRO A 178 -9.37 18.04 10.68
N GLU A 179 -8.90 16.79 10.61
CA GLU A 179 -7.54 16.47 10.15
C GLU A 179 -7.33 16.90 8.71
N LEU A 180 -8.30 16.61 7.83
CA LEU A 180 -8.22 16.91 6.41
C LEU A 180 -8.34 18.42 6.11
N GLU A 181 -9.23 19.11 6.82
CA GLU A 181 -9.35 20.57 6.72
C GLU A 181 -8.07 21.28 7.17
N GLN A 182 -7.45 20.79 8.26
CA GLN A 182 -6.16 21.29 8.72
C GLN A 182 -5.06 21.05 7.68
N ALA A 183 -4.99 19.86 7.07
CA ALA A 183 -4.01 19.56 6.03
C ALA A 183 -4.16 20.49 4.81
N ILE A 184 -5.40 20.74 4.36
CA ILE A 184 -5.67 21.67 3.25
C ILE A 184 -5.26 23.11 3.61
N ALA A 185 -5.54 23.55 4.84
CA ALA A 185 -5.15 24.88 5.30
C ALA A 185 -3.63 25.05 5.37
N ALA A 186 -2.92 24.07 5.95
CA ALA A 186 -1.47 24.08 6.04
C ALA A 186 -0.79 24.11 4.67
N HIS A 187 -1.33 23.37 3.69
CA HIS A 187 -0.85 23.43 2.30
C HIS A 187 -1.01 24.82 1.69
N ALA A 188 -2.17 25.46 1.94
CA ALA A 188 -2.43 26.81 1.44
C ALA A 188 -1.49 27.86 2.06
N GLU A 189 -1.17 27.73 3.35
CA GLU A 189 -0.19 28.60 4.03
C GLU A 189 1.21 28.41 3.47
N ALA A 190 1.64 27.16 3.24
CA ALA A 190 2.95 26.84 2.68
C ALA A 190 3.16 27.40 1.25
N GLN A 191 2.07 27.59 0.49
CA GLN A 191 2.12 28.19 -0.85
C GLN A 191 2.11 29.72 -0.85
N GLN A 192 1.82 30.39 0.27
CA GLN A 192 1.88 31.84 0.33
C GLN A 192 3.35 32.27 0.43
N PRO A 193 3.90 33.05 -0.53
CA PRO A 193 5.24 33.55 -0.41
C PRO A 193 5.32 34.50 0.78
N THR A 194 6.22 34.21 1.72
CA THR A 194 6.57 35.13 2.80
C THR A 194 7.01 36.44 2.16
N SER A 195 6.17 37.46 2.26
CA SER A 195 6.44 38.81 1.73
C SER A 195 7.46 39.55 2.58
#